data_AF-A0A1V6HSQ9-F1
#
_entry.id   AF-A0A1V6HSQ9-F1
#
_cell.length_a   1.000
_cell.length_b   1.000
_cell.length_c   1.000
_cell.angle_alpha   90.00
_cell.angle_beta   90.00
_cell.angle_gamma   90.00
#
_symmetry.space_group_name_H-M   'P 1'
#
loop_
_entity.id
_entity.type
_entity.pdbx_description
1 polymer ?
#
loop_
_entity_poly.entity_id
_entity_poly.type
_entity_poly.pdbx_seq_one_letter_code
_entity_poly.pdbx_strand_id
1 'polypeptide(L)'
;MNTEAITFTIDGKKIEARRGDTILEAADRAGVYIPRLCWMKELLPAGVCRVCTVRVNGRPQAACTQPAAAGMVVENDTEELRQLRRDLIDMLFVEGNHFCMFCERSGNCELQALAYRFGITAPKYPFLFPRRSVDASHPDVLADGNRCIRCGRCVRASRALDGKSVFGFTGRGPQKRLAFNGPNLAATDVAAPDHAIAACPTGTLIVKRVGYKVPIGRRLYDHSPIGSEIEPPAPEK
;
A
#
# COMPACT_ATOMS: atom_id res chain seq x y z
N MET A 1 22.01 -18.63 -15.35
CA MET A 1 22.29 -17.26 -14.85
C MET A 1 22.80 -17.41 -13.44
N ASN A 2 23.98 -16.85 -13.14
CA ASN A 2 24.75 -17.15 -11.93
C ASN A 2 23.96 -16.77 -10.66
N THR A 3 23.46 -17.78 -9.95
CA THR A 3 22.73 -17.72 -8.67
C THR A 3 23.71 -17.55 -7.52
N GLU A 4 24.50 -16.48 -7.51
CA GLU A 4 25.25 -16.13 -6.30
C GLU A 4 24.29 -15.56 -5.26
N ALA A 5 24.08 -16.34 -4.20
CA ALA A 5 23.30 -15.91 -3.04
C ALA A 5 24.03 -14.77 -2.34
N ILE A 6 23.34 -13.65 -2.19
CA ILE A 6 23.81 -12.48 -1.47
C ILE A 6 23.30 -12.60 -0.03
N THR A 7 24.20 -12.44 0.94
CA THR A 7 23.83 -12.47 2.35
C THR A 7 23.90 -11.08 2.96
N PHE A 8 22.89 -10.72 3.73
CA PHE A 8 22.86 -9.50 4.54
C PHE A 8 22.08 -9.74 5.85
N THR A 9 21.90 -8.71 6.68
CA THR A 9 21.15 -8.83 7.94
C THR A 9 19.97 -7.86 8.01
N ILE A 10 18.86 -8.30 8.60
CA ILE A 10 17.72 -7.45 8.98
C ILE A 10 17.46 -7.68 10.47
N ASP A 11 17.54 -6.62 11.29
CA ASP A 11 17.30 -6.70 12.75
C ASP A 11 18.12 -7.82 13.42
N GLY A 12 19.38 -7.99 12.98
CA GLY A 12 20.28 -9.05 13.46
C GLY A 12 20.06 -10.45 12.85
N LYS A 13 18.93 -10.68 12.17
CA LYS A 13 18.65 -11.94 11.46
C LYS A 13 19.40 -11.99 10.13
N LYS A 14 20.11 -13.09 9.86
CA LYS A 14 20.78 -13.33 8.58
C LYS A 14 19.74 -13.65 7.48
N ILE A 15 19.83 -12.97 6.35
CA ILE A 15 18.88 -13.06 5.23
C ILE A 15 19.64 -13.38 3.94
N GLU A 16 19.10 -14.32 3.17
CA GLU A 16 19.59 -14.66 1.84
C GLU A 16 18.73 -14.00 0.75
N ALA A 17 19.39 -13.22 -0.09
CA ALA A 17 18.81 -12.59 -1.28
C ALA A 17 19.37 -13.24 -2.54
N ARG A 18 18.54 -13.26 -3.59
CA ARG A 18 18.98 -13.53 -4.96
C ARG A 18 19.49 -12.21 -5.53
N ARG A 19 20.45 -12.30 -6.45
CA ARG A 19 20.93 -11.13 -7.17
C ARG A 19 19.77 -10.44 -7.89
N GLY A 20 19.61 -9.14 -7.63
CA GLY A 20 18.55 -8.31 -8.22
C GLY A 20 17.31 -8.16 -7.35
N ASP A 21 17.17 -8.93 -6.26
CA ASP A 21 16.09 -8.68 -5.30
C ASP A 21 16.24 -7.32 -4.63
N THR A 22 15.11 -6.72 -4.32
CA THR A 22 15.03 -5.63 -3.35
C THR A 22 15.12 -6.15 -1.92
N ILE A 23 15.44 -5.27 -0.97
CA ILE A 23 15.41 -5.60 0.47
C ILE A 23 14.03 -6.15 0.86
N LEU A 24 12.96 -5.55 0.33
CA LEU A 24 11.58 -5.95 0.62
C LEU A 24 11.28 -7.40 0.20
N GLU A 25 11.68 -7.78 -1.02
CA GLU A 25 11.41 -9.13 -1.55
C GLU A 25 12.22 -10.20 -0.81
N ALA A 26 13.47 -9.88 -0.45
CA ALA A 26 14.29 -10.76 0.36
C ALA A 26 13.74 -10.91 1.79
N ALA A 27 13.26 -9.82 2.39
CA ALA A 27 12.64 -9.82 3.70
C ALA A 27 11.38 -10.70 3.74
N ASP A 28 10.49 -10.57 2.75
CA ASP A 28 9.25 -11.36 2.69
C ASP A 28 9.53 -12.87 2.64
N ARG A 29 10.47 -13.30 1.79
CA ARG A 29 10.82 -14.73 1.70
C ARG A 29 11.47 -15.27 2.97
N ALA A 30 12.09 -14.40 3.76
CA ALA A 30 12.69 -14.74 5.04
C ALA A 30 11.71 -14.58 6.22
N GLY A 31 10.44 -14.31 5.95
CA GLY A 31 9.39 -14.16 6.95
C GLY A 31 9.52 -12.88 7.79
N VAL A 32 10.08 -11.81 7.21
CA VAL A 32 10.19 -10.50 7.85
C VAL A 32 9.28 -9.53 7.11
N TYR A 33 8.19 -9.13 7.76
CA TYR A 33 7.27 -8.16 7.17
C TYR A 33 7.80 -6.73 7.32
N ILE A 34 8.05 -6.07 6.19
CA ILE A 34 8.30 -4.63 6.12
C ILE A 34 7.01 -3.90 5.70
N PRO A 35 6.44 -3.01 6.52
CA PRO A 35 5.20 -2.29 6.22
C PRO A 35 5.17 -1.59 4.84
N ARG A 36 4.05 -1.69 4.09
CA ARG A 36 3.95 -1.20 2.70
C ARG A 36 2.52 -0.85 2.28
N LEU A 37 2.36 0.10 1.35
CA LEU A 37 1.06 0.48 0.76
C LEU A 37 1.05 0.63 -0.77
N CYS A 38 2.17 1.08 -1.37
CA CYS A 38 2.23 1.24 -2.83
C CYS A 38 2.87 0.05 -3.53
N TRP A 39 3.58 -0.82 -2.82
CA TRP A 39 4.18 -2.01 -3.40
C TRP A 39 3.14 -3.09 -3.63
N MET A 40 3.26 -3.84 -4.73
CA MET A 40 2.40 -4.97 -5.10
C MET A 40 3.28 -5.90 -5.94
N LYS A 41 3.24 -7.21 -5.67
CA LYS A 41 4.20 -8.20 -6.21
C LYS A 41 4.24 -8.22 -7.74
N GLU A 42 3.09 -8.02 -8.37
CA GLU A 42 2.90 -8.06 -9.81
C GLU A 42 3.31 -6.76 -10.51
N LEU A 43 3.73 -5.72 -9.77
CA LEU A 43 4.03 -4.39 -10.29
C LEU A 43 5.44 -3.94 -9.94
N LEU A 44 6.12 -3.30 -10.90
CA LEU A 44 7.40 -2.63 -10.65
C LEU A 44 7.30 -1.62 -9.50
N PRO A 45 8.18 -1.66 -8.48
CA PRO A 45 8.07 -0.80 -7.31
C PRO A 45 8.08 0.71 -7.61
N ALA A 46 7.20 1.47 -6.95
CA ALA A 46 7.07 2.92 -7.17
C ALA A 46 7.74 3.81 -6.11
N GLY A 47 7.99 3.28 -4.90
CA GLY A 47 8.65 4.04 -3.83
C GLY A 47 7.90 5.28 -3.30
N VAL A 48 6.58 5.40 -3.55
CA VAL A 48 5.80 6.62 -3.26
C VAL A 48 5.28 6.72 -1.83
N CYS A 49 4.79 5.62 -1.23
CA CYS A 49 4.13 5.70 0.09
C CYS A 49 5.09 5.91 1.27
N ARG A 50 6.38 5.61 1.06
CA ARG A 50 7.47 5.70 2.07
C ARG A 50 7.30 4.85 3.34
N VAL A 51 6.20 4.13 3.52
CA VAL A 51 5.95 3.27 4.69
C VAL A 51 7.02 2.17 4.84
N CYS A 52 7.54 1.67 3.71
CA CYS A 52 8.61 0.65 3.68
C CYS A 52 10.03 1.21 3.93
N THR A 53 10.15 2.39 4.54
CA THR A 53 11.46 2.94 4.91
C THR A 53 12.09 2.04 5.98
N VAL A 54 13.37 1.75 5.79
CA VAL A 54 14.27 1.02 6.68
C VAL A 54 15.59 1.78 6.78
N ARG A 55 16.41 1.53 7.82
CA ARG A 55 17.79 2.06 7.86
C ARG A 55 18.72 1.03 7.26
N VAL A 56 19.55 1.43 6.31
CA VAL A 56 20.57 0.59 5.68
C VAL A 56 21.91 1.24 5.97
N ASN A 57 22.75 0.57 6.77
CA ASN A 57 24.05 1.09 7.21
C ASN A 57 23.94 2.53 7.77
N GLY A 58 22.92 2.79 8.59
CA GLY A 58 22.70 4.10 9.20
C GLY A 58 21.95 5.13 8.36
N ARG A 59 21.54 4.81 7.11
CA ARG A 59 20.84 5.75 6.22
C ARG A 59 19.43 5.28 5.88
N PRO A 60 18.41 6.15 5.88
CA PRO A 60 17.05 5.77 5.52
C PRO A 60 16.96 5.46 4.03
N GLN A 61 16.42 4.30 3.68
CA GLN A 61 16.18 3.86 2.30
C GLN A 61 14.79 3.22 2.19
N ALA A 62 14.18 3.27 1.00
CA ALA A 62 12.93 2.54 0.75
C ALA A 62 13.25 1.08 0.41
N ALA A 63 12.85 0.15 1.27
CA ALA A 63 13.11 -1.29 1.09
C ALA A 63 12.55 -1.82 -0.23
N CYS A 64 11.44 -1.25 -0.71
CA CYS A 64 10.77 -1.70 -1.94
C CYS A 64 11.53 -1.39 -3.23
N THR A 65 12.50 -0.48 -3.22
CA THR A 65 13.27 -0.09 -4.41
C THR A 65 14.76 -0.29 -4.23
N GLN A 66 15.24 -0.37 -3.00
CA GLN A 66 16.65 -0.55 -2.69
C GLN A 66 17.06 -2.01 -2.99
N PRO A 67 18.00 -2.25 -3.92
CA PRO A 67 18.53 -3.59 -4.16
C PRO A 67 19.25 -4.11 -2.91
N ALA A 68 19.09 -5.40 -2.63
CA ALA A 68 19.87 -6.11 -1.63
C ALA A 68 21.32 -6.33 -2.12
N ALA A 69 22.29 -6.14 -1.24
CA ALA A 69 23.72 -6.35 -1.51
C ALA A 69 24.38 -7.00 -0.30
N ALA A 70 25.56 -7.56 -0.54
CA ALA A 70 26.26 -8.36 0.46
C ALA A 70 26.70 -7.48 1.63
N GLY A 71 26.55 -8.00 2.85
CA GLY A 71 27.05 -7.34 4.06
C GLY A 71 26.26 -6.11 4.50
N MET A 72 25.11 -5.80 3.88
CA MET A 72 24.24 -4.74 4.38
C MET A 72 23.74 -5.07 5.80
N VAL A 73 23.68 -4.04 6.64
CA VAL A 73 22.99 -4.08 7.93
C VAL A 73 21.72 -3.25 7.80
N VAL A 74 20.58 -3.94 7.85
CA VAL A 74 19.26 -3.32 7.73
C VAL A 74 18.58 -3.34 9.09
N GLU A 75 18.05 -2.19 9.48
CA GLU A 75 17.20 -2.05 10.65
C GLU A 75 15.79 -1.74 10.15
N ASN A 76 14.82 -2.58 10.52
CA ASN A 76 13.43 -2.46 10.12
C ASN A 76 12.50 -2.14 11.29
N ASP A 77 12.81 -2.59 12.51
CA ASP A 77 11.94 -2.38 13.69
C ASP A 77 12.62 -1.59 14.83
N THR A 78 13.02 -0.35 14.54
CA THR A 78 13.49 0.60 15.56
C THR A 78 12.36 1.55 15.97
N GLU A 79 12.46 2.15 17.16
CA GLU A 79 11.45 3.10 17.63
C GLU A 79 11.33 4.32 16.70
N GLU A 80 12.45 4.81 16.16
CA GLU A 80 12.48 5.88 15.16
C GLU A 80 11.68 5.50 13.91
N LEU A 81 11.87 4.28 13.39
CA LEU A 81 11.14 3.81 12.21
C LEU A 81 9.65 3.56 12.49
N ARG A 82 9.30 3.05 13.67
CA ARG A 82 7.90 2.93 14.09
C ARG A 82 7.23 4.29 14.15
N GLN A 83 7.91 5.30 14.71
CA GLN A 83 7.38 6.66 14.77
C GLN A 83 7.22 7.27 13.38
N LEU A 84 8.23 7.14 12.51
CA LEU A 84 8.14 7.58 11.12
C LEU A 84 6.93 6.97 10.40
N ARG A 85 6.69 5.66 10.58
CA ARG A 85 5.56 4.97 9.96
C ARG A 85 4.22 5.44 10.52
N ARG A 86 4.12 5.67 11.84
CA ARG A 86 2.94 6.28 12.46
C ARG A 86 2.65 7.65 11.84
N ASP A 87 3.64 8.52 11.75
CA ASP A 87 3.49 9.87 11.18
C ASP A 87 3.10 9.83 9.69
N LEU A 88 3.69 8.92 8.90
CA LEU A 88 3.31 8.71 7.50
C LEU A 88 1.87 8.24 7.34
N ILE A 89 1.44 7.27 8.16
CA ILE A 89 0.06 6.76 8.12
C ILE A 89 -0.91 7.88 8.54
N ASP A 90 -0.63 8.60 9.63
CA ASP A 90 -1.42 9.74 10.08
C ASP A 90 -1.56 10.80 8.99
N MET A 91 -0.46 11.18 8.32
CA MET A 91 -0.49 12.12 7.21
C MET A 91 -1.43 11.65 6.08
N LEU A 92 -1.41 10.37 5.73
CA LEU A 92 -2.33 9.81 4.74
C LEU A 92 -3.79 9.86 5.21
N PHE A 93 -4.06 9.61 6.49
CA PHE A 93 -5.42 9.71 7.06
C PHE A 93 -5.98 11.12 7.01
N VAL A 94 -5.18 12.13 7.35
CA VAL A 94 -5.65 13.52 7.44
C VAL A 94 -5.66 14.24 6.09
N GLU A 95 -4.86 13.77 5.13
CA GLU A 95 -4.83 14.30 3.77
C GLU A 95 -6.12 13.97 2.99
N GLY A 96 -6.78 12.86 3.32
CA GLY A 96 -8.05 12.43 2.73
C GLY A 96 -9.25 12.54 3.68
N ASN A 97 -10.40 12.04 3.22
CA ASN A 97 -11.59 11.84 4.06
C ASN A 97 -11.75 10.35 4.36
N HIS A 98 -10.98 9.86 5.34
CA HIS A 98 -10.93 8.45 5.72
C HIS A 98 -11.93 8.11 6.83
N PHE A 99 -13.21 8.27 6.52
CA PHE A 99 -14.31 7.98 7.43
C PHE A 99 -14.72 6.51 7.36
N CYS A 100 -14.02 5.66 8.14
CA CYS A 100 -14.13 4.21 8.06
C CYS A 100 -15.53 3.67 8.39
N MET A 101 -16.31 4.34 9.25
CA MET A 101 -17.61 3.87 9.74
C MET A 101 -18.67 3.65 8.64
N PHE A 102 -18.53 4.28 7.48
CA PHE A 102 -19.40 4.08 6.32
C PHE A 102 -18.63 3.69 5.05
N CYS A 103 -17.36 3.34 5.18
CA CYS A 103 -16.56 2.88 4.06
C CYS A 103 -16.73 1.36 3.92
N GLU A 104 -17.21 0.91 2.76
CA GLU A 104 -17.37 -0.53 2.46
C GLU A 104 -16.06 -1.33 2.44
N ARG A 105 -14.90 -0.64 2.34
CA ARG A 105 -13.58 -1.27 2.50
C ARG A 105 -13.15 -1.44 3.95
N SER A 106 -13.91 -0.97 4.93
CA SER A 106 -13.53 -1.12 6.34
C SER A 106 -13.40 -2.60 6.71
N GLY A 107 -12.28 -2.97 7.36
CA GLY A 107 -11.89 -4.36 7.64
C GLY A 107 -11.19 -5.07 6.47
N ASN A 108 -11.15 -4.46 5.27
CA ASN A 108 -10.47 -4.94 4.07
C ASN A 108 -9.54 -3.86 3.44
N CYS A 109 -9.12 -2.88 4.25
CA CYS A 109 -8.36 -1.70 3.82
C CYS A 109 -6.95 -1.75 4.40
N GLU A 110 -5.91 -1.73 3.55
CA GLU A 110 -4.51 -1.82 4.00
C GLU A 110 -4.09 -0.59 4.82
N LEU A 111 -4.58 0.60 4.47
CA LEU A 111 -4.28 1.82 5.24
C LEU A 111 -4.84 1.72 6.67
N GLN A 112 -6.06 1.21 6.80
CA GLN A 112 -6.70 0.99 8.10
C GLN A 112 -5.98 -0.11 8.89
N ALA A 113 -5.65 -1.23 8.23
CA ALA A 113 -4.95 -2.33 8.87
C ALA A 113 -3.56 -1.93 9.38
N LEU A 114 -2.84 -1.08 8.63
CA LEU A 114 -1.57 -0.51 9.11
C LEU A 114 -1.76 0.42 10.30
N ALA A 115 -2.82 1.24 10.32
CA ALA A 115 -3.15 2.06 11.48
C ALA A 115 -3.32 1.21 12.74
N TYR A 116 -4.05 0.09 12.64
CA TYR A 116 -4.22 -0.87 13.72
C TYR A 116 -2.90 -1.52 14.12
N ARG A 117 -2.09 -1.97 13.15
CA ARG A 117 -0.77 -2.57 13.40
C ARG A 117 0.15 -1.63 14.19
N PHE A 118 0.06 -0.33 13.95
CA PHE A 118 0.88 0.69 14.63
C PHE A 118 0.21 1.31 15.86
N GLY A 119 -0.97 0.83 16.26
CA GLY A 119 -1.67 1.32 17.44
C GLY A 119 -2.14 2.78 17.33
N ILE A 120 -2.43 3.26 16.12
CA ILE A 120 -2.94 4.61 15.89
C ILE A 120 -4.40 4.66 16.32
N THR A 121 -4.68 5.37 17.42
CA THR A 121 -6.01 5.49 18.01
C THR A 121 -6.77 6.71 17.50
N ALA A 122 -6.06 7.81 17.23
CA ALA A 122 -6.58 9.03 16.65
C ALA A 122 -5.48 9.75 15.86
N PRO A 123 -5.82 10.48 14.79
CA PRO A 123 -4.83 11.26 14.05
C PRO A 123 -4.23 12.37 14.91
N LYS A 124 -2.90 12.53 14.84
CA LYS A 124 -2.17 13.61 15.51
C LYS A 124 -2.31 14.97 14.83
N TYR A 125 -2.57 14.98 13.53
CA TYR A 125 -2.61 16.19 12.70
C TYR A 125 -4.05 16.65 12.42
N PRO A 126 -4.29 17.94 12.13
CA PRO A 126 -5.58 18.42 11.67
C PRO A 126 -5.98 17.81 10.32
N PHE A 127 -7.26 17.44 10.19
CA PHE A 127 -7.83 17.02 8.91
C PHE A 127 -7.85 18.16 7.89
N LEU A 128 -7.50 17.84 6.64
CA LEU A 128 -7.55 18.81 5.54
C LEU A 128 -8.95 18.95 4.92
N PHE A 129 -9.85 18.01 5.21
CA PHE A 129 -11.22 17.94 4.67
C PHE A 129 -11.31 18.30 3.17
N PRO A 130 -10.53 17.64 2.30
CA PRO A 130 -10.53 17.99 0.89
C PRO A 130 -11.92 17.75 0.26
N ARG A 131 -12.22 18.54 -0.78
CA ARG A 131 -13.40 18.36 -1.64
C ARG A 131 -12.97 17.86 -3.01
N ARG A 132 -12.58 16.59 -3.09
CA ARG A 132 -12.20 15.92 -4.34
C ARG A 132 -13.44 15.32 -5.00
N SER A 133 -13.37 15.14 -6.31
CA SER A 133 -14.45 14.56 -7.10
C SER A 133 -14.71 13.10 -6.71
N VAL A 134 -15.99 12.75 -6.69
CA VAL A 134 -16.47 11.37 -6.71
C VAL A 134 -17.01 11.11 -8.10
N ASP A 135 -16.44 10.15 -8.81
CA ASP A 135 -16.90 9.74 -10.13
C ASP A 135 -17.66 8.42 -10.00
N ALA A 136 -18.97 8.49 -10.22
CA ALA A 136 -19.87 7.35 -10.28
C ALA A 136 -20.50 7.18 -11.67
N SER A 137 -19.87 7.72 -12.72
CA SER A 137 -20.40 7.67 -14.09
C SER A 137 -20.46 6.25 -14.64
N HIS A 138 -19.44 5.42 -14.37
CA HIS A 138 -19.37 4.04 -14.89
C HIS A 138 -20.45 3.15 -14.22
N PRO A 139 -21.16 2.27 -14.94
CA PRO A 139 -22.26 1.47 -14.37
C PRO A 139 -21.84 0.56 -13.21
N ASP A 140 -20.63 0.00 -13.25
CA ASP A 140 -20.15 -1.00 -12.29
C ASP A 140 -19.01 -0.53 -11.37
N VAL A 141 -18.41 0.63 -11.61
CA VAL A 141 -17.22 1.09 -10.88
C VAL A 141 -17.46 2.50 -10.36
N LEU A 142 -17.01 2.77 -9.14
CA LEU A 142 -16.99 4.09 -8.53
C LEU A 142 -15.57 4.45 -8.12
N ALA A 143 -15.21 5.72 -8.31
CA ALA A 143 -13.96 6.31 -7.87
C ALA A 143 -14.20 7.48 -6.91
N ASP A 144 -13.88 7.31 -5.63
CA ASP A 144 -13.92 8.38 -4.63
C ASP A 144 -12.51 8.95 -4.40
N GLY A 145 -12.23 10.12 -4.99
CA GLY A 145 -10.93 10.77 -4.90
C GLY A 145 -10.55 11.21 -3.47
N ASN A 146 -11.52 11.34 -2.57
CA ASN A 146 -11.28 11.76 -1.18
C ASN A 146 -10.57 10.67 -0.37
N ARG A 147 -10.67 9.41 -0.79
CA ARG A 147 -10.04 8.25 -0.12
C ARG A 147 -8.71 7.85 -0.75
N CYS A 148 -8.27 8.58 -1.78
CA CYS A 148 -7.07 8.25 -2.55
C CYS A 148 -5.78 8.66 -1.81
N ILE A 149 -4.96 7.65 -1.50
CA ILE A 149 -3.59 7.81 -0.97
C ILE A 149 -2.51 7.94 -2.06
N ARG A 150 -2.91 8.10 -3.33
CA ARG A 150 -2.01 8.35 -4.47
C ARG A 150 -0.90 7.30 -4.64
N CYS A 151 -1.16 6.06 -4.25
CA CYS A 151 -0.22 4.94 -4.30
C CYS A 151 0.18 4.53 -5.72
N GLY A 152 -0.64 4.87 -6.73
CA GLY A 152 -0.39 4.58 -8.14
C GLY A 152 -0.42 3.09 -8.49
N ARG A 153 -1.02 2.23 -7.64
CA ARG A 153 -1.22 0.81 -7.97
C ARG A 153 -2.16 0.67 -9.16
N CYS A 154 -3.31 1.35 -9.18
CA CYS A 154 -4.26 1.32 -10.31
C CYS A 154 -3.64 1.79 -11.64
N VAL A 155 -2.84 2.86 -11.62
CA VAL A 155 -2.15 3.38 -12.81
C VAL A 155 -1.18 2.34 -13.38
N ARG A 156 -0.38 1.70 -12.53
CA ARG A 156 0.58 0.68 -12.97
C ARG A 156 -0.11 -0.62 -13.38
N ALA A 157 -1.11 -1.08 -12.62
CA ALA A 157 -1.87 -2.29 -12.93
C ALA A 157 -2.65 -2.16 -14.24
N SER A 158 -3.29 -1.01 -14.48
CA SER A 158 -4.01 -0.74 -15.72
C SER A 158 -3.07 -0.92 -16.93
N ARG A 159 -1.84 -0.42 -16.85
CA ARG A 159 -0.85 -0.55 -17.93
C ARG A 159 -0.23 -1.93 -18.04
N ALA A 160 0.26 -2.47 -16.92
CA ALA A 160 1.11 -3.66 -16.92
C ALA A 160 0.34 -4.97 -16.92
N LEU A 161 -0.86 -4.99 -16.32
CA LEU A 161 -1.65 -6.21 -16.13
C LEU A 161 -2.89 -6.24 -17.01
N ASP A 162 -3.55 -5.08 -17.18
CA ASP A 162 -4.77 -5.00 -18.00
C ASP A 162 -4.49 -4.61 -19.45
N GLY A 163 -3.28 -4.10 -19.76
CA GLY A 163 -2.93 -3.60 -21.10
C GLY A 163 -3.67 -2.31 -21.50
N LYS A 164 -4.27 -1.63 -20.53
CA LYS A 164 -5.07 -0.40 -20.69
C LYS A 164 -4.31 0.83 -20.21
N SER A 165 -4.87 2.00 -20.45
CA SER A 165 -4.33 3.26 -19.90
C SER A 165 -5.44 4.11 -19.30
N VAL A 166 -6.34 3.48 -18.55
CA VAL A 166 -7.51 4.12 -17.92
C VAL A 166 -7.10 5.22 -16.94
N PHE A 167 -6.12 4.94 -16.08
CA PHE A 167 -5.80 5.79 -14.93
C PHE A 167 -4.50 6.56 -15.11
N GLY A 168 -4.46 7.77 -14.56
CA GLY A 168 -3.27 8.62 -14.46
C GLY A 168 -3.34 9.55 -13.25
N PHE A 169 -2.34 10.42 -13.11
CA PHE A 169 -2.36 11.51 -12.14
C PHE A 169 -2.26 12.85 -12.85
N THR A 170 -3.05 13.82 -12.42
CA THR A 170 -2.96 15.23 -12.85
C THR A 170 -2.76 16.15 -11.65
N GLY A 171 -2.29 17.36 -11.90
CA GLY A 171 -1.94 18.33 -10.85
C GLY A 171 -0.56 18.09 -10.22
N ARG A 172 -0.20 18.94 -9.27
CA ARG A 172 1.12 18.94 -8.59
C ARG A 172 0.96 19.14 -7.09
N GLY A 173 1.88 18.56 -6.32
CA GLY A 173 1.91 18.73 -4.86
C GLY A 173 0.59 18.31 -4.21
N PRO A 174 0.03 19.12 -3.29
CA PRO A 174 -1.25 18.82 -2.64
C PRO A 174 -2.43 18.68 -3.61
N GLN A 175 -2.36 19.30 -4.79
CA GLN A 175 -3.42 19.25 -5.81
C GLN A 175 -3.35 18.01 -6.70
N LYS A 176 -2.31 17.17 -6.56
CA LYS A 176 -2.17 15.93 -7.32
C LYS A 176 -3.38 15.03 -7.06
N ARG A 177 -4.06 14.57 -8.11
CA ARG A 177 -5.26 13.74 -8.00
C ARG A 177 -5.29 12.66 -9.06
N LEU A 178 -5.98 11.56 -8.75
CA LEU A 178 -6.26 10.51 -9.72
C LEU A 178 -7.11 11.11 -10.84
N ALA A 179 -6.76 10.79 -12.07
CA ALA A 179 -7.45 11.21 -13.29
C ALA A 179 -7.68 10.00 -14.20
N PHE A 180 -8.57 10.19 -15.16
CA PHE A 180 -8.96 9.18 -16.13
C PHE A 180 -8.50 9.60 -17.53
N ASN A 181 -8.22 8.63 -18.39
CA ASN A 181 -7.95 8.87 -19.81
C ASN A 181 -9.26 9.05 -20.58
N GLY A 182 -9.98 10.11 -20.20
CA GLY A 182 -11.33 10.43 -20.64
C GLY A 182 -11.95 11.48 -19.71
N PRO A 183 -13.10 12.08 -20.10
CA PRO A 183 -13.76 13.10 -19.29
C PRO A 183 -14.28 12.57 -17.95
N ASN A 184 -14.60 11.27 -17.88
CA ASN A 184 -15.08 10.57 -16.69
C ASN A 184 -14.78 9.07 -16.81
N LEU A 185 -15.07 8.31 -15.77
CA LEU A 185 -14.81 6.87 -15.72
C LEU A 185 -15.62 6.08 -16.77
N ALA A 186 -16.87 6.46 -17.06
CA ALA A 186 -17.72 5.82 -18.08
C ALA A 186 -17.19 5.97 -19.52
N ALA A 187 -16.43 7.02 -19.79
CA ALA A 187 -15.83 7.29 -21.09
C ALA A 187 -14.49 6.57 -21.30
N THR A 188 -14.10 5.68 -20.38
CA THR A 188 -12.88 4.85 -20.50
C THR A 188 -13.25 3.40 -20.79
N ASP A 189 -12.24 2.57 -21.07
CA ASP A 189 -12.34 1.12 -21.28
C ASP A 189 -12.23 0.31 -19.99
N VAL A 190 -12.40 0.94 -18.82
CA VAL A 190 -12.35 0.27 -17.53
C VAL A 190 -13.46 -0.77 -17.40
N ALA A 191 -13.14 -1.90 -16.78
CA ALA A 191 -14.12 -2.91 -16.41
C ALA A 191 -13.96 -3.30 -14.94
N ALA A 192 -15.07 -3.68 -14.29
CA ALA A 192 -15.05 -4.14 -12.90
C ALA A 192 -14.04 -5.29 -12.61
N PRO A 193 -13.83 -6.28 -13.52
CA PRO A 193 -12.85 -7.35 -13.29
C PRO A 193 -11.39 -6.93 -13.52
N ASP A 194 -11.11 -5.70 -13.97
CA ASP A 194 -9.74 -5.24 -14.22
C ASP A 194 -8.88 -5.30 -12.94
N HIS A 195 -7.63 -5.71 -13.09
CA HIS A 195 -6.66 -5.77 -11.99
C HIS A 195 -6.46 -4.38 -11.36
N ALA A 196 -6.55 -3.31 -12.15
CA ALA A 196 -6.45 -1.93 -11.67
C ALA A 196 -7.48 -1.58 -10.57
N ILE A 197 -8.68 -2.16 -10.61
CA ILE A 197 -9.72 -1.94 -9.61
C ILE A 197 -9.39 -2.70 -8.32
N ALA A 198 -9.02 -3.98 -8.46
CA ALA A 198 -8.64 -4.84 -7.34
C ALA A 198 -7.36 -4.36 -6.64
N ALA A 199 -6.42 -3.75 -7.39
CA ALA A 199 -5.14 -3.27 -6.89
C ALA A 199 -5.24 -2.08 -5.92
N CYS A 200 -6.41 -1.46 -5.75
CA CYS A 200 -6.58 -0.35 -4.83
C CYS A 200 -6.50 -0.81 -3.35
N PRO A 201 -5.54 -0.32 -2.55
CA PRO A 201 -5.38 -0.73 -1.15
C PRO A 201 -6.42 -0.10 -0.18
N THR A 202 -7.31 0.75 -0.70
CA THR A 202 -8.23 1.59 0.08
C THR A 202 -9.60 1.65 -0.59
N GLY A 203 -10.54 2.41 -0.02
CA GLY A 203 -11.88 2.66 -0.58
C GLY A 203 -11.95 3.67 -1.72
N THR A 204 -10.88 3.86 -2.50
CA THR A 204 -10.89 4.81 -3.64
C THR A 204 -11.61 4.21 -4.84
N LEU A 205 -11.19 3.01 -5.28
CA LEU A 205 -11.81 2.31 -6.41
C LEU A 205 -12.62 1.14 -5.85
N ILE A 206 -13.92 1.16 -6.12
CA ILE A 206 -14.87 0.17 -5.62
C ILE A 206 -15.76 -0.35 -6.75
N VAL A 207 -16.12 -1.63 -6.65
CA VAL A 207 -17.13 -2.25 -7.51
C VAL A 207 -18.49 -1.94 -6.90
N LYS A 208 -19.42 -1.45 -7.71
CA LYS A 208 -20.77 -1.09 -7.25
C LYS A 208 -21.59 -2.33 -6.90
N ARG A 209 -22.57 -2.16 -6.02
CA ARG A 209 -23.58 -3.19 -5.63
C ARG A 209 -23.01 -4.44 -4.93
N VAL A 210 -21.75 -4.41 -4.49
CA VAL A 210 -21.12 -5.53 -3.74
C VAL A 210 -20.62 -5.12 -2.35
N GLY A 211 -20.84 -3.87 -1.94
CA GLY A 211 -20.45 -3.36 -0.63
C GLY A 211 -21.12 -4.13 0.51
N TYR A 212 -20.43 -4.20 1.66
CA TYR A 212 -20.91 -4.86 2.90
C TYR A 212 -21.28 -6.35 2.77
N LYS A 213 -20.83 -7.02 1.70
CA LYS A 213 -21.09 -8.45 1.45
C LYS A 213 -20.48 -9.38 2.52
N VAL A 214 -19.35 -9.00 3.10
CA VAL A 214 -18.62 -9.83 4.09
C VAL A 214 -19.01 -9.40 5.51
N PRO A 215 -19.57 -10.29 6.35
CA PRO A 215 -19.90 -9.97 7.74
C PRO A 215 -18.70 -9.51 8.56
N ILE A 216 -18.96 -8.65 9.55
CA ILE A 216 -17.97 -8.28 10.58
C ILE A 216 -17.54 -9.54 11.34
N GLY A 217 -16.25 -9.66 11.64
CA GLY A 217 -15.62 -10.88 12.18
C GLY A 217 -15.17 -11.87 11.10
N ARG A 218 -15.35 -11.55 9.82
CA ARG A 218 -14.91 -12.38 8.68
C ARG A 218 -14.18 -11.59 7.60
N ARG A 219 -13.92 -10.29 7.83
CA ARG A 219 -13.19 -9.44 6.88
C ARG A 219 -11.70 -9.70 7.01
N LEU A 220 -10.95 -9.35 5.96
CA LEU A 220 -9.55 -9.73 5.79
C LEU A 220 -8.66 -9.39 6.99
N TYR A 221 -8.88 -8.24 7.62
CA TYR A 221 -8.06 -7.72 8.71
C TYR A 221 -8.81 -7.66 10.06
N ASP A 222 -9.89 -8.44 10.23
CA ASP A 222 -10.66 -8.44 11.49
C ASP A 222 -9.91 -9.14 12.63
N HIS A 223 -9.13 -10.17 12.32
CA HIS A 223 -8.43 -10.99 13.32
C HIS A 223 -6.91 -11.01 13.14
N SER A 224 -6.45 -10.93 11.89
CA SER A 224 -5.04 -10.99 11.55
C SER A 224 -4.54 -9.60 11.17
N PRO A 225 -3.51 -9.08 11.87
CA PRO A 225 -2.82 -7.88 11.42
C PRO A 225 -2.28 -8.04 10.00
N ILE A 226 -2.21 -6.94 9.26
CA ILE A 226 -1.53 -6.94 7.97
C ILE A 226 -0.06 -7.38 8.15
N GLY A 227 0.40 -8.30 7.31
CA GLY A 227 1.74 -8.89 7.37
C GLY A 227 1.81 -10.24 8.07
N SER A 228 0.76 -10.69 8.75
CA SER A 228 0.70 -12.01 9.38
C SER A 228 0.81 -13.17 8.38
N GLU A 229 0.54 -12.93 7.09
CA GLU A 229 0.75 -13.89 6.01
C GLU A 229 2.23 -14.09 5.64
N ILE A 230 3.11 -13.18 6.08
CA ILE A 230 4.56 -13.21 5.84
C ILE A 230 5.29 -13.62 7.12
N GLU A 231 4.88 -13.07 8.27
CA GLU A 231 5.53 -13.33 9.54
C GLU A 231 5.31 -14.77 9.99
N PRO A 232 6.32 -15.44 10.58
CA PRO A 232 6.08 -16.72 11.22
C PRO A 232 5.04 -16.53 12.35
N PRO A 233 4.23 -17.56 12.65
CA PRO A 233 3.32 -17.49 13.79
C PRO A 233 4.12 -17.11 15.03
N ALA A 234 3.60 -16.16 15.81
CA ALA A 234 4.23 -15.78 17.07
C ALA A 234 4.38 -17.04 17.94
N PRO A 235 5.54 -17.26 18.59
CA PRO A 235 5.67 -18.36 19.52
C PRO A 235 4.55 -18.24 20.57
N GLU A 236 3.82 -19.34 20.78
CA GLU A 236 2.80 -19.43 21.82
C GLU A 236 3.43 -19.00 23.15
N LYS A 237 2.81 -18.02 23.80
CA LYS A 237 3.23 -17.56 25.13
C LYS A 237 2.77 -18.55 26.20
#